data_AF-A0AAN8JSV2-F1
#
_entry.id   AF-A0AAN8JSV2-F1
#
_cell.length_a   1.000
_cell.length_b   1.000
_cell.length_c   1.000
_cell.angle_alpha   90.00
_cell.angle_beta   90.00
_cell.angle_gamma   90.00
#
_symmetry.space_group_name_H-M   'P 1'
#
loop_
_entity.id
_entity.type
_entity.pdbx_description
1 polymer ?
#
loop_
_entity_poly.entity_id
_entity_poly.type
_entity_poly.pdbx_seq_one_letter_code
_entity_poly.pdbx_strand_id
1 'polypeptide(L)'
;MFPDTPIPTDELIKMQTTLDMSPNQTERLAFFMRTWKGRKVLEPGVMEKLRERDRELDEYYSTATLNMDSAFKDETGKVTRSVVYCNDLVGLVGHVMESRGVIGDHMIKIGIDCGGSFLKFCLNVVSCEGEGAGSLPSKRAKYQDGAFAKNFVDSGVKKLIIIAIVEHVKETYDNFTSVLELVELDKVDFVAAFDLKLANAFLGLGTHSSTCPCPWCELPKSEFGNHDRIINLRTLGAIRRNALEYQAAAVAHKGKRALSSAAFKSCEHTPLTKSLPDDVLVMDILPVMELHVMLGITNRLYNQVDQFESSRGTSIAKEWSDQLSLRRPHMHGGEFNGQQCVKLLENTSCLEQLMTENNLGEEGHRVIFALQSFNDVRKKCFGKVLHADYKESISAFEQSYINIGIPITSKCHAVFDHVGQFLETQKELYDQNQSRLPATERQSFNRGLGFWSEQASESVHSDFSQLWESGGYKRDMRHPEYDKKKLLKCVVTNCSRHT
;
A
#
# COMPACT_ATOMS: atom_id res chain seq x y z
N MET A 1 12.81 41.42 5.68
CA MET A 1 11.97 42.34 4.89
C MET A 1 11.17 41.48 3.93
N PHE A 2 9.86 41.39 4.10
CA PHE A 2 9.04 40.81 3.03
C PHE A 2 9.04 41.84 1.91
N PRO A 3 9.38 41.49 0.66
CA PRO A 3 9.20 42.41 -0.45
C PRO A 3 7.74 42.88 -0.49
N ASP A 4 7.48 44.09 -0.99
CA ASP A 4 6.13 44.70 -1.11
C ASP A 4 5.17 43.95 -2.06
N THR A 5 5.50 42.71 -2.43
CA THR A 5 4.72 41.86 -3.28
C THR A 5 3.70 41.06 -2.47
N PRO A 6 2.43 41.00 -2.90
CA PRO A 6 1.43 40.12 -2.28
C PRO A 6 1.90 38.66 -2.27
N ILE A 7 1.57 37.92 -1.22
CA ILE A 7 1.81 36.47 -1.16
C ILE A 7 0.97 35.81 -2.28
N PRO A 8 1.61 35.05 -3.20
CA PRO A 8 0.90 34.36 -4.27
C PRO A 8 -0.07 33.29 -3.75
N THR A 9 -1.12 33.02 -4.52
CA THR A 9 -2.08 31.95 -4.21
C THR A 9 -1.39 30.59 -4.08
N ASP A 10 -0.39 30.30 -4.92
CA ASP A 10 0.35 29.04 -4.91
C ASP A 10 1.11 28.80 -3.59
N GLU A 11 1.60 29.85 -2.93
CA GLU A 11 2.26 29.72 -1.63
C GLU A 11 1.24 29.42 -0.51
N LEU A 12 0.03 29.98 -0.61
CA LEU A 12 -1.06 29.67 0.32
C LEU A 12 -1.59 28.24 0.12
N ILE A 13 -1.63 27.77 -1.13
CA ILE A 13 -1.93 26.38 -1.48
C ILE A 13 -0.90 25.43 -0.85
N LYS A 14 0.40 25.69 -1.04
CA LYS A 14 1.46 24.87 -0.43
C LYS A 14 1.33 24.82 1.09
N MET A 15 1.02 25.96 1.71
CA MET A 15 0.73 26.05 3.14
C MET A 15 -0.48 25.21 3.53
N GLN A 16 -1.58 25.30 2.77
CA GLN A 16 -2.81 24.55 3.03
C GLN A 16 -2.57 23.04 2.99
N THR A 17 -1.87 22.54 1.96
CA THR A 17 -1.56 21.11 1.80
C THR A 17 -0.52 20.63 2.81
N THR A 18 0.48 21.46 3.15
CA THR A 18 1.54 21.06 4.12
C THR A 18 1.03 21.01 5.55
N LEU A 19 0.09 21.86 5.91
CA LEU A 19 -0.45 21.97 7.27
C LEU A 19 -1.84 21.33 7.43
N ASP A 20 -2.31 20.65 6.40
CA ASP A 20 -3.62 19.98 6.36
C ASP A 20 -4.78 20.88 6.80
N MET A 21 -4.76 22.11 6.28
CA MET A 21 -5.77 23.11 6.59
C MET A 21 -7.06 22.85 5.82
N SER A 22 -8.17 22.80 6.55
CA SER A 22 -9.51 22.85 5.96
C SER A 22 -9.73 24.16 5.18
N PRO A 23 -10.70 24.21 4.24
CA PRO A 23 -11.11 25.46 3.59
C PRO A 23 -11.41 26.59 4.60
N ASN A 24 -12.12 26.27 5.68
CA ASN A 24 -12.49 27.23 6.73
C ASN A 24 -11.27 27.76 7.50
N GLN A 25 -10.30 26.90 7.81
CA GLN A 25 -9.05 27.34 8.45
C GLN A 25 -8.23 28.23 7.52
N THR A 26 -8.21 27.90 6.23
CA THR A 26 -7.50 28.67 5.19
C THR A 26 -8.12 30.06 5.04
N GLU A 27 -9.46 30.13 4.99
CA GLU A 27 -10.19 31.40 4.93
C GLU A 27 -9.97 32.26 6.17
N ARG A 28 -10.02 31.66 7.38
CA ARG A 28 -9.72 32.35 8.64
C ARG A 28 -8.30 32.90 8.68
N LEU A 29 -7.32 32.13 8.21
CA LEU A 29 -5.94 32.59 8.10
C LEU A 29 -5.82 33.77 7.12
N ALA A 30 -6.45 33.66 5.94
CA ALA A 30 -6.41 34.71 4.95
C ALA A 30 -7.06 36.01 5.46
N PHE A 31 -8.18 35.90 6.17
CA PHE A 31 -8.83 37.02 6.84
C PHE A 31 -7.94 37.65 7.93
N PHE A 32 -7.31 36.82 8.76
CA PHE A 32 -6.38 37.26 9.79
C PHE A 32 -5.21 38.05 9.18
N MET A 33 -4.57 37.51 8.13
CA MET A 33 -3.46 38.18 7.45
C MET A 33 -3.88 39.54 6.88
N ARG A 34 -5.03 39.61 6.19
CA ARG A 34 -5.56 40.86 5.62
C ARG A 34 -5.87 41.91 6.68
N THR A 35 -6.37 41.48 7.85
CA THR A 35 -6.65 42.37 8.98
C THR A 35 -5.37 42.90 9.60
N TRP A 36 -4.35 42.05 9.73
CA TRP A 36 -3.09 42.40 10.37
C TRP A 36 -2.13 43.20 9.49
N LYS A 37 -2.00 42.83 8.21
CA LYS A 37 -1.01 43.38 7.26
C LYS A 37 -1.62 44.19 6.11
N GLY A 38 -2.95 44.32 6.08
CA GLY A 38 -3.68 45.05 5.05
C GLY A 38 -4.11 44.18 3.87
N ARG A 39 -5.07 44.69 3.09
CA ARG A 39 -5.73 43.93 2.01
C ARG A 39 -4.79 43.41 0.92
N LYS A 40 -3.65 44.08 0.69
CA LYS A 40 -2.67 43.76 -0.35
C LYS A 40 -1.66 42.68 0.07
N VAL A 41 -1.75 42.14 1.29
CA VAL A 41 -0.81 41.09 1.76
C VAL A 41 -0.98 39.77 1.00
N LEU A 42 -2.17 39.49 0.49
CA LEU A 42 -2.46 38.32 -0.34
C LEU A 42 -2.82 38.77 -1.75
N GLU A 43 -2.55 37.90 -2.71
CA GLU A 43 -2.99 38.07 -4.08
C GLU A 43 -4.50 38.40 -4.18
N PRO A 44 -4.91 39.34 -5.06
CA PRO A 44 -6.31 39.58 -5.35
C PRO A 44 -7.01 38.30 -5.83
N GLY A 45 -8.24 38.07 -5.35
CA GLY A 45 -9.01 36.88 -5.77
C GLY A 45 -8.56 35.54 -5.17
N VAL A 46 -7.59 35.51 -4.24
CA VAL A 46 -7.05 34.25 -3.67
C VAL A 46 -8.13 33.23 -3.23
N MET A 47 -9.25 33.69 -2.66
CA MET A 47 -10.32 32.78 -2.21
C MET A 47 -11.11 32.18 -3.36
N GLU A 48 -11.23 32.88 -4.48
CA GLU A 48 -11.86 32.38 -5.69
C GLU A 48 -10.96 31.34 -6.35
N LYS A 49 -9.67 31.66 -6.51
CA LYS A 49 -8.66 30.73 -7.02
C LYS A 49 -8.54 29.44 -6.19
N LEU A 50 -8.58 29.55 -4.86
CA LEU A 50 -8.62 28.36 -3.98
C LEU A 50 -9.87 27.50 -4.20
N ARG A 51 -11.03 28.12 -4.47
CA ARG A 51 -12.28 27.40 -4.75
C ARG A 51 -12.29 26.77 -6.15
N GLU A 52 -11.67 27.42 -7.12
CA GLU A 52 -11.46 26.88 -8.46
C GLU A 52 -10.54 25.66 -8.40
N ARG A 53 -9.43 25.75 -7.64
CA ARG A 53 -8.56 24.60 -7.38
C ARG A 53 -9.30 23.44 -6.74
N ASP A 54 -10.13 23.68 -5.72
CA ASP A 54 -10.91 22.61 -5.06
C ASP A 54 -11.89 21.87 -6.01
N ARG A 55 -12.07 22.35 -7.24
CA ARG A 55 -12.94 21.80 -8.30
C ARG A 55 -12.19 21.41 -9.57
N GLU A 56 -10.85 21.46 -9.57
CA GLU A 56 -10.02 21.20 -10.75
C GLU A 56 -10.40 19.90 -11.45
N LEU A 57 -10.73 18.86 -10.66
CA LEU A 57 -11.04 17.54 -11.19
C LEU A 57 -12.54 17.23 -11.32
N ASP A 58 -13.44 18.21 -11.23
CA ASP A 58 -14.90 17.97 -11.23
C ASP A 58 -15.37 17.12 -12.44
N GLU A 59 -14.78 17.34 -13.62
CA GLU A 59 -15.18 16.66 -14.87
C GLU A 59 -14.82 15.17 -14.91
N TYR A 60 -13.78 14.76 -14.18
CA TYR A 60 -13.26 13.39 -14.14
C TYR A 60 -14.01 12.48 -13.18
N TYR A 61 -14.97 12.99 -12.40
CA TYR A 61 -15.65 12.22 -11.37
C TYR A 61 -17.16 12.14 -11.58
N SER A 62 -17.72 10.99 -11.23
CA SER A 62 -19.15 10.73 -11.28
C SER A 62 -19.60 9.89 -10.10
N THR A 63 -20.92 9.82 -9.91
CA THR A 63 -21.56 8.94 -8.92
C THR A 63 -22.32 7.83 -9.61
N ALA A 64 -22.16 6.60 -9.13
CA ALA A 64 -22.98 5.45 -9.52
C ALA A 64 -23.64 4.84 -8.28
N THR A 65 -24.64 4.00 -8.51
CA THR A 65 -25.29 3.22 -7.44
C THR A 65 -25.14 1.74 -7.77
N LEU A 66 -24.53 0.98 -6.87
CA LEU A 66 -24.24 -0.44 -7.04
C LEU A 66 -24.89 -1.27 -5.93
N ASN A 67 -25.16 -2.55 -6.22
CA ASN A 67 -25.59 -3.53 -5.24
C ASN A 67 -24.37 -4.31 -4.73
N MET A 68 -23.98 -4.10 -3.48
CA MET A 68 -22.69 -4.53 -2.93
C MET A 68 -22.82 -5.32 -1.63
N ASP A 69 -21.86 -6.18 -1.32
CA ASP A 69 -21.82 -6.88 -0.02
C ASP A 69 -21.52 -5.89 1.10
N SER A 70 -22.43 -5.80 2.08
CA SER A 70 -22.30 -4.86 3.20
C SER A 70 -21.26 -5.29 4.23
N ALA A 71 -20.54 -4.31 4.79
CA ALA A 71 -19.73 -4.50 5.99
C ALA A 71 -20.56 -4.61 7.28
N PHE A 72 -21.82 -4.16 7.29
CA PHE A 72 -22.70 -4.28 8.44
C PHE A 72 -23.20 -5.71 8.61
N LYS A 73 -23.34 -6.15 9.87
CA LYS A 73 -23.72 -7.53 10.22
C LYS A 73 -25.23 -7.76 10.10
N ASP A 74 -26.01 -6.71 10.30
CA ASP A 74 -27.48 -6.68 10.25
C ASP A 74 -28.02 -6.55 8.82
N GLU A 75 -27.20 -6.11 7.88
CA GLU A 75 -27.53 -6.12 6.46
C GLU A 75 -27.17 -7.48 5.83
N THR A 76 -28.17 -8.15 5.26
CA THR A 76 -28.00 -9.45 4.60
C THR A 76 -28.13 -9.32 3.08
N GLY A 77 -27.31 -10.07 2.35
CA GLY A 77 -27.26 -10.00 0.89
C GLY A 77 -26.57 -8.74 0.35
N LYS A 78 -26.88 -8.39 -0.90
CA LYS A 78 -26.39 -7.17 -1.56
C LYS A 78 -27.25 -5.98 -1.14
N VAL A 79 -26.60 -4.87 -0.82
CA VAL A 79 -27.22 -3.60 -0.46
C VAL A 79 -26.85 -2.51 -1.42
N THR A 80 -27.77 -1.58 -1.64
CA THR A 80 -27.53 -0.41 -2.48
C THR A 80 -26.52 0.52 -1.82
N ARG A 81 -25.47 0.88 -2.56
CA ARG A 81 -24.41 1.79 -2.14
C ARG A 81 -24.09 2.80 -3.23
N SER A 82 -23.84 4.04 -2.81
CA SER A 82 -23.34 5.08 -3.69
C SER A 82 -21.82 4.96 -3.81
N VAL A 83 -21.33 5.00 -5.04
CA VAL A 83 -19.92 4.93 -5.38
C VAL A 83 -19.55 6.22 -6.08
N VAL A 84 -18.52 6.90 -5.58
CA VAL A 84 -17.85 7.97 -6.32
C VAL A 84 -16.70 7.33 -7.07
N TYR A 85 -16.59 7.58 -8.37
CA TYR A 85 -15.58 6.96 -9.23
C TYR A 85 -15.09 7.94 -10.30
N CYS A 86 -13.88 7.69 -10.79
CA CYS A 86 -13.32 8.37 -11.95
C CYS A 86 -13.95 7.81 -13.22
N ASN A 87 -14.58 8.67 -14.02
CA ASN A 87 -15.29 8.31 -15.25
C ASN A 87 -14.41 8.39 -16.52
N ASP A 88 -13.22 8.98 -16.42
CA ASP A 88 -12.21 9.04 -17.47
C ASP A 88 -10.80 8.89 -16.86
N LEU A 89 -10.41 7.64 -16.62
CA LEU A 89 -9.14 7.32 -15.98
C LEU A 89 -7.94 7.76 -16.82
N VAL A 90 -8.01 7.60 -18.15
CA VAL A 90 -6.91 7.95 -19.06
C VAL A 90 -6.72 9.46 -19.09
N GLY A 91 -7.80 10.22 -19.21
CA GLY A 91 -7.77 11.69 -19.14
C GLY A 91 -7.24 12.18 -17.78
N LEU A 92 -7.71 11.60 -16.68
CA LEU A 92 -7.23 11.96 -15.34
C LEU A 92 -5.73 11.72 -15.18
N VAL A 93 -5.22 10.57 -15.64
CA VAL A 93 -3.77 10.28 -15.59
C VAL A 93 -2.99 11.30 -16.42
N GLY A 94 -3.44 11.62 -17.64
CA GLY A 94 -2.82 12.63 -18.48
C GLY A 94 -2.78 14.01 -17.81
N HIS A 95 -3.89 14.44 -17.21
CA HIS A 95 -3.98 15.68 -16.45
C HIS A 95 -3.03 15.71 -15.26
N VAL A 96 -2.97 14.63 -14.48
CA VAL A 96 -2.07 14.50 -13.32
C VAL A 96 -0.60 14.52 -13.74
N MET A 97 -0.25 13.89 -14.87
CA MET A 97 1.10 13.93 -15.41
C MET A 97 1.49 15.36 -15.84
N GLU A 98 0.60 16.05 -16.55
CA GLU A 98 0.82 17.43 -16.99
C GLU A 98 0.97 18.38 -15.81
N SER A 99 0.05 18.32 -14.83
CA SER A 99 0.05 19.21 -13.65
C SER A 99 1.29 19.02 -12.78
N ARG A 100 1.83 17.80 -12.70
CA ARG A 100 3.04 17.48 -11.94
C ARG A 100 4.33 17.64 -12.73
N GLY A 101 4.25 17.91 -14.04
CA GLY A 101 5.41 17.98 -14.92
C GLY A 101 6.16 16.64 -15.03
N VAL A 102 5.44 15.51 -14.97
CA VAL A 102 6.03 14.18 -15.15
C VAL A 102 6.29 13.97 -16.64
N ILE A 103 7.57 13.98 -17.01
CA ILE A 103 8.04 13.78 -18.38
C ILE A 103 8.82 12.46 -18.42
N GLY A 104 8.59 11.65 -19.46
CA GLY A 104 9.34 10.41 -19.69
C GLY A 104 8.71 9.17 -19.05
N ASP A 105 9.58 8.23 -18.67
CA ASP A 105 9.16 6.93 -18.15
C ASP A 105 8.51 7.07 -16.76
N HIS A 106 7.37 6.42 -16.59
CA HIS A 106 6.56 6.52 -15.38
C HIS A 106 5.86 5.20 -15.08
N MET A 107 5.45 5.06 -13.82
CA MET A 107 4.71 3.90 -13.33
C MET A 107 3.43 4.38 -12.66
N ILE A 108 2.31 3.77 -13.05
CA ILE A 108 1.02 3.94 -12.37
C ILE A 108 0.93 2.85 -11.31
N LYS A 109 0.90 3.25 -10.04
CA LYS A 109 0.68 2.34 -8.91
C LYS A 109 -0.78 2.40 -8.51
N ILE A 110 -1.41 1.23 -8.41
CA ILE A 110 -2.79 1.10 -7.94
C ILE A 110 -2.76 0.45 -6.57
N GLY A 111 -3.31 1.14 -5.58
CA GLY A 111 -3.54 0.61 -4.25
C GLY A 111 -5.03 0.50 -3.98
N ILE A 112 -5.46 -0.54 -3.29
CA ILE A 112 -6.83 -0.66 -2.80
C ILE A 112 -6.74 -0.97 -1.32
N ASP A 113 -7.49 -0.26 -0.49
CA ASP A 113 -7.53 -0.54 0.94
C ASP A 113 -8.93 -0.25 1.51
N CYS A 114 -9.29 -1.01 2.54
CA CYS A 114 -10.55 -0.92 3.26
C CYS A 114 -10.33 -0.52 4.73
N GLY A 115 -9.65 0.60 4.95
CA GLY A 115 -9.53 1.23 6.27
C GLY A 115 -10.62 2.25 6.58
N GLY A 116 -10.85 2.51 7.88
CA GLY A 116 -11.64 3.67 8.33
C GLY A 116 -13.03 3.78 7.70
N SER A 117 -13.77 2.67 7.59
CA SER A 117 -15.13 2.53 7.00
C SER A 117 -15.28 2.72 5.50
N PHE A 118 -14.21 2.98 4.75
CA PHE A 118 -14.28 3.17 3.31
C PHE A 118 -13.40 2.14 2.59
N LEU A 119 -13.93 1.57 1.51
CA LEU A 119 -13.12 0.93 0.49
C LEU A 119 -12.68 2.01 -0.51
N LYS A 120 -11.37 2.18 -0.71
CA LYS A 120 -10.80 3.17 -1.62
C LYS A 120 -9.91 2.49 -2.66
N PHE A 121 -10.06 2.91 -3.90
CA PHE A 121 -9.17 2.61 -5.01
C PHE A 121 -8.33 3.86 -5.25
N CYS A 122 -7.03 3.69 -5.27
CA CYS A 122 -6.06 4.77 -5.21
C CYS A 122 -5.04 4.62 -6.34
N LEU A 123 -4.58 5.76 -6.85
CA LEU A 123 -3.63 5.87 -7.94
C LEU A 123 -2.49 6.81 -7.56
N ASN A 124 -1.26 6.38 -7.79
CA ASN A 124 -0.07 7.24 -7.78
C ASN A 124 0.61 7.16 -9.16
N VAL A 125 0.96 8.32 -9.72
CA VAL A 125 1.87 8.42 -10.86
C VAL A 125 3.26 8.69 -10.32
N VAL A 126 4.20 7.77 -10.58
CA VAL A 126 5.58 7.82 -10.07
C VAL A 126 6.56 7.88 -11.22
N SER A 127 7.46 8.87 -11.23
CA SER A 127 8.53 8.92 -12.23
C SER A 127 9.52 7.78 -12.04
N CYS A 128 9.88 7.11 -13.15
CA CYS A 128 10.91 6.07 -13.18
C CYS A 128 12.32 6.67 -13.22
N GLU A 129 12.48 7.91 -13.68
CA GLU A 129 13.74 8.64 -13.71
C GLU A 129 14.07 9.18 -12.32
N GLY A 130 14.32 8.26 -11.38
CA GLY A 130 14.80 8.53 -10.03
C GLY A 130 14.01 9.60 -9.28
N GLU A 131 13.15 9.19 -8.35
CA GLU A 131 12.97 9.96 -7.12
C GLU A 131 14.36 10.02 -6.46
N GLY A 132 15.15 11.05 -6.78
CA GLY A 132 16.60 11.00 -6.67
C GLY A 132 17.06 10.43 -5.34
N ALA A 133 18.00 9.48 -5.39
CA ALA A 133 18.83 9.09 -4.25
C ALA A 133 19.58 10.29 -3.60
N GLY A 134 19.42 11.51 -4.15
CA GLY A 134 19.92 12.78 -3.64
C GLY A 134 18.91 13.64 -2.84
N SER A 135 17.68 13.22 -2.57
CA SER A 135 16.77 13.97 -1.69
C SER A 135 16.36 13.16 -0.46
N LEU A 136 17.33 12.70 0.33
CA LEU A 136 17.12 12.81 1.76
C LEU A 136 16.80 14.28 2.00
N PRO A 137 15.60 14.65 2.48
CA PRO A 137 15.33 16.04 2.75
C PRO A 137 16.42 16.49 3.72
N SER A 138 17.23 17.47 3.32
CA SER A 138 17.97 18.28 4.28
C SER A 138 17.00 18.51 5.45
N LYS A 139 17.36 18.08 6.66
CA LYS A 139 16.47 18.19 7.84
C LYS A 139 16.01 19.63 8.06
N ARG A 140 16.66 20.62 7.44
CA ARG A 140 16.34 22.05 7.47
C ARG A 140 16.14 22.62 6.07
N ALA A 141 14.98 23.20 5.78
CA ALA A 141 14.81 24.09 4.62
C ALA A 141 15.70 25.33 4.81
N LYS A 142 16.37 25.80 3.76
CA LYS A 142 17.09 27.08 3.82
C LYS A 142 16.09 28.22 3.61
N TYR A 143 16.37 29.38 4.19
CA TYR A 143 15.49 30.54 4.06
C TYR A 143 15.26 30.97 2.60
N GLN A 144 16.28 30.78 1.76
CA GLN A 144 16.23 31.05 0.32
C GLN A 144 15.30 30.11 -0.47
N ASP A 145 14.95 28.95 0.10
CA ASP A 145 14.12 27.95 -0.58
C ASP A 145 12.61 28.28 -0.43
N GLY A 146 12.25 29.19 0.48
CA GLY A 146 10.86 29.56 0.80
C GLY A 146 10.25 28.80 1.97
N ALA A 147 9.07 29.23 2.42
CA ALA A 147 8.41 28.69 3.63
C ALA A 147 7.94 27.23 3.46
N PHE A 148 7.70 26.78 2.22
CA PHE A 148 7.18 25.45 1.88
C PHE A 148 7.90 24.86 0.64
N ALA A 149 9.23 24.90 0.65
CA ALA A 149 10.07 24.52 -0.49
C ALA A 149 10.11 23.03 -0.84
N LYS A 150 9.70 22.16 0.09
CA LYS A 150 9.82 20.71 -0.07
C LYS A 150 8.63 20.18 -0.86
N ASN A 151 8.90 19.60 -2.01
CA ASN A 151 7.91 18.86 -2.76
C ASN A 151 7.60 17.54 -2.05
N PHE A 152 6.33 17.13 -2.10
CA PHE A 152 5.93 15.79 -1.70
C PHE A 152 6.49 14.75 -2.68
N VAL A 153 6.84 13.59 -2.15
CA VAL A 153 7.31 12.43 -2.92
C VAL A 153 6.15 11.88 -3.77
N ASP A 154 6.42 11.47 -5.00
CA ASP A 154 5.41 10.99 -5.96
C ASP A 154 4.72 9.71 -5.50
N SER A 155 5.49 8.83 -4.86
CA SER A 155 4.97 7.63 -4.20
C SER A 155 4.21 7.91 -2.89
N GLY A 156 4.06 9.16 -2.46
CA GLY A 156 3.49 9.52 -1.16
C GLY A 156 1.98 9.77 -1.17
N VAL A 157 1.35 9.74 0.01
CA VAL A 157 -0.10 9.95 0.18
C VAL A 157 -0.58 11.32 -0.29
N LYS A 158 0.26 12.37 -0.16
CA LYS A 158 -0.07 13.74 -0.62
C LYS A 158 -0.07 13.90 -2.14
N LYS A 159 0.33 12.86 -2.88
CA LYS A 159 0.26 12.76 -4.34
C LYS A 159 -0.57 11.55 -4.79
N LEU A 160 -1.34 10.96 -3.87
CA LEU A 160 -2.24 9.86 -4.15
C LEU A 160 -3.62 10.40 -4.54
N ILE A 161 -4.16 9.90 -5.65
CA ILE A 161 -5.46 10.24 -6.21
C ILE A 161 -6.45 9.10 -5.94
N ILE A 162 -7.61 9.40 -5.37
CA ILE A 162 -8.66 8.40 -5.13
C ILE A 162 -9.47 8.26 -6.42
N ILE A 163 -9.38 7.12 -7.10
CA ILE A 163 -10.09 6.86 -8.36
C ILE A 163 -11.46 6.20 -8.14
N ALA A 164 -11.68 5.57 -6.98
CA ALA A 164 -13.02 5.19 -6.54
C ALA A 164 -13.12 5.09 -5.02
N ILE A 165 -14.29 5.35 -4.46
CA ILE A 165 -14.56 5.22 -3.03
C ILE A 165 -16.01 4.82 -2.75
N VAL A 166 -16.18 3.94 -1.77
CA VAL A 166 -17.48 3.50 -1.28
C VAL A 166 -17.43 3.20 0.23
N GLU A 167 -18.47 3.59 0.96
CA GLU A 167 -18.55 3.45 2.42
C GLU A 167 -19.26 2.15 2.84
N HIS A 168 -18.77 1.52 3.90
CA HIS A 168 -19.37 0.37 4.60
C HIS A 168 -19.68 -0.84 3.70
N VAL A 169 -18.72 -1.25 2.87
CA VAL A 169 -18.75 -2.48 2.07
C VAL A 169 -17.65 -3.46 2.49
N LYS A 170 -17.82 -4.75 2.17
CA LYS A 170 -16.80 -5.77 2.37
C LYS A 170 -15.76 -5.78 1.24
N GLU A 171 -14.56 -6.22 1.55
CA GLU A 171 -13.55 -6.64 0.58
C GLU A 171 -13.93 -8.03 0.03
N THR A 172 -14.71 -8.05 -1.06
CA THR A 172 -15.10 -9.28 -1.76
C THR A 172 -14.77 -9.18 -3.24
N TYR A 173 -14.55 -10.33 -3.88
CA TYR A 173 -14.33 -10.42 -5.33
C TYR A 173 -15.42 -9.67 -6.12
N ASP A 174 -16.70 -9.86 -5.76
CA ASP A 174 -17.83 -9.21 -6.42
C ASP A 174 -17.81 -7.69 -6.27
N ASN A 175 -17.53 -7.18 -5.07
CA ASN A 175 -17.46 -5.75 -4.82
C ASN A 175 -16.31 -5.12 -5.60
N PHE A 176 -15.14 -5.77 -5.64
CA PHE A 176 -14.02 -5.31 -6.44
C PHE A 176 -14.33 -5.32 -7.93
N THR A 177 -14.94 -6.40 -8.44
CA THR A 177 -15.39 -6.50 -9.83
C THR A 177 -16.29 -5.32 -10.20
N SER A 178 -17.31 -5.07 -9.38
CA SER A 178 -18.32 -4.03 -9.66
C SER A 178 -17.72 -2.62 -9.70
N VAL A 179 -16.71 -2.34 -8.88
CA VAL A 179 -16.04 -1.02 -8.87
C VAL A 179 -15.02 -0.92 -10.01
N LEU A 180 -14.24 -1.97 -10.28
CA LEU A 180 -13.26 -1.97 -11.38
C LEU A 180 -13.92 -1.85 -12.76
N GLU A 181 -15.12 -2.41 -12.93
CA GLU A 181 -15.91 -2.24 -14.15
C GLU A 181 -16.34 -0.78 -14.40
N LEU A 182 -16.51 0.03 -13.34
CA LEU A 182 -16.80 1.46 -13.48
C LEU A 182 -15.55 2.28 -13.85
N VAL A 183 -14.40 1.93 -13.28
CA VAL A 183 -13.15 2.70 -13.42
C VAL A 183 -12.39 2.32 -14.71
N GLU A 184 -12.69 1.15 -15.28
CA GLU A 184 -12.05 0.62 -16.49
C GLU A 184 -10.52 0.58 -16.37
N LEU A 185 -10.03 -0.01 -15.26
CA LEU A 185 -8.60 -0.04 -14.93
C LEU A 185 -7.72 -0.67 -16.03
N ASP A 186 -8.29 -1.58 -16.82
CA ASP A 186 -7.67 -2.21 -17.98
C ASP A 186 -7.20 -1.22 -19.08
N LYS A 187 -7.61 0.06 -19.02
CA LYS A 187 -7.20 1.10 -19.98
C LYS A 187 -5.83 1.72 -19.70
N VAL A 188 -5.21 1.39 -18.56
CA VAL A 188 -3.90 1.92 -18.19
C VAL A 188 -2.97 0.78 -17.78
N ASP A 189 -1.69 0.89 -18.13
CA ASP A 189 -0.67 -0.03 -17.61
C ASP A 189 -0.36 0.32 -16.16
N PHE A 190 -0.43 -0.66 -15.26
CA PHE A 190 -0.28 -0.41 -13.84
C PHE A 190 0.44 -1.53 -13.09
N VAL A 191 0.89 -1.18 -11.89
CA VAL A 191 1.43 -2.10 -10.89
C VAL A 191 0.53 -2.10 -9.66
N ALA A 192 0.16 -3.29 -9.20
CA ALA A 192 -0.72 -3.53 -8.07
C ALA A 192 0.04 -3.46 -6.73
N ALA A 193 -0.05 -2.33 -6.02
CA ALA A 193 0.52 -2.14 -4.69
C ALA A 193 -0.50 -2.56 -3.62
N PHE A 194 -0.75 -3.87 -3.52
CA PHE A 194 -1.80 -4.45 -2.67
C PHE A 194 -1.25 -5.04 -1.38
N ASP A 195 -2.14 -5.37 -0.44
CA ASP A 195 -1.82 -6.35 0.60
C ASP A 195 -2.06 -7.78 0.10
N LEU A 196 -1.61 -8.78 0.87
CA LEU A 196 -1.68 -10.18 0.48
C LEU A 196 -3.14 -10.63 0.28
N LYS A 197 -4.06 -10.22 1.17
CA LYS A 197 -5.47 -10.66 1.17
C LYS A 197 -6.18 -10.13 -0.07
N LEU A 198 -5.99 -8.85 -0.35
CA LEU A 198 -6.46 -8.18 -1.54
C LEU A 198 -5.87 -8.80 -2.81
N ALA A 199 -4.57 -9.10 -2.84
CA ALA A 199 -3.97 -9.74 -4.01
C ALA A 199 -4.63 -11.08 -4.35
N ASN A 200 -4.90 -11.93 -3.35
CA ASN A 200 -5.62 -13.18 -3.59
C ASN A 200 -7.02 -12.90 -4.15
N ALA A 201 -7.78 -11.97 -3.55
CA ALA A 201 -9.10 -11.61 -4.07
C ALA A 201 -9.03 -11.03 -5.50
N PHE A 202 -8.06 -10.17 -5.79
CA PHE A 202 -7.86 -9.56 -7.10
C PHE A 202 -7.48 -10.57 -8.18
N LEU A 203 -6.68 -11.58 -7.82
CA LEU A 203 -6.31 -12.69 -8.70
C LEU A 203 -7.40 -13.77 -8.78
N GLY A 204 -8.44 -13.72 -7.95
CA GLY A 204 -9.47 -14.76 -7.87
C GLY A 204 -9.01 -16.04 -7.16
N LEU A 205 -8.01 -15.94 -6.30
CA LEU A 205 -7.52 -17.02 -5.45
C LEU A 205 -8.31 -17.10 -4.13
N GLY A 206 -8.32 -18.29 -3.53
CA GLY A 206 -8.81 -18.52 -2.19
C GLY A 206 -8.01 -17.75 -1.12
N THR A 207 -8.51 -17.74 0.10
CA THR A 207 -7.93 -16.97 1.21
C THR A 207 -6.50 -17.43 1.58
N HIS A 208 -5.81 -16.67 2.44
CA HIS A 208 -4.49 -17.04 2.98
C HIS A 208 -4.43 -18.33 3.81
N SER A 209 -5.59 -18.87 4.17
CA SER A 209 -5.71 -20.18 4.80
C SER A 209 -5.92 -21.33 3.81
N SER A 210 -6.03 -21.03 2.51
CA SER A 210 -6.18 -22.04 1.45
C SER A 210 -4.94 -22.91 1.30
N THR A 211 -5.06 -23.99 0.51
CA THR A 211 -3.99 -24.96 0.30
C THR A 211 -2.82 -24.37 -0.49
N CYS A 212 -3.08 -23.54 -1.51
CA CYS A 212 -2.06 -22.86 -2.31
C CYS A 212 -2.21 -21.33 -2.16
N PRO A 213 -1.85 -20.76 -0.99
CA PRO A 213 -2.21 -19.38 -0.64
C PRO A 213 -1.29 -18.33 -1.26
N CYS A 214 -0.17 -18.73 -1.86
CA CYS A 214 0.80 -17.82 -2.45
C CYS A 214 0.23 -17.21 -3.75
N PRO A 215 0.23 -15.87 -3.89
CA PRO A 215 -0.24 -15.23 -5.12
C PRO A 215 0.74 -15.41 -6.29
N TRP A 216 2.02 -15.64 -6.02
CA TRP A 216 3.05 -15.72 -7.06
C TRP A 216 3.31 -17.13 -7.59
N CYS A 217 3.04 -18.18 -6.80
CA CYS A 217 3.32 -19.56 -7.19
C CYS A 217 2.23 -20.56 -6.79
N GLU A 218 2.30 -21.75 -7.37
CA GLU A 218 1.34 -22.84 -7.15
C GLU A 218 1.72 -23.78 -5.99
N LEU A 219 2.75 -23.44 -5.22
CA LEU A 219 3.27 -24.32 -4.17
C LEU A 219 2.25 -24.47 -3.02
N PRO A 220 1.89 -25.71 -2.63
CA PRO A 220 1.05 -25.92 -1.46
C PRO A 220 1.74 -25.47 -0.18
N LYS A 221 0.97 -24.91 0.76
CA LYS A 221 1.48 -24.45 2.07
C LYS A 221 2.20 -25.54 2.85
N SER A 222 1.80 -26.80 2.69
CA SER A 222 2.46 -27.96 3.33
C SER A 222 3.91 -28.17 2.85
N GLU A 223 4.24 -27.70 1.64
CA GLU A 223 5.55 -27.88 1.02
C GLU A 223 6.48 -26.67 1.23
N PHE A 224 6.02 -25.60 1.89
CA PHE A 224 6.87 -24.42 2.14
C PHE A 224 8.13 -24.79 2.93
N GLY A 225 8.05 -25.77 3.84
CA GLY A 225 9.17 -26.27 4.64
C GLY A 225 10.13 -27.22 3.91
N ASN A 226 9.83 -27.60 2.66
CA ASN A 226 10.64 -28.53 1.90
C ASN A 226 11.87 -27.80 1.31
N HIS A 227 13.07 -28.33 1.52
CA HIS A 227 14.31 -27.73 1.03
C HIS A 227 14.46 -27.88 -0.49
N ASP A 228 13.93 -28.98 -1.05
CA ASP A 228 13.97 -29.28 -2.49
C ASP A 228 12.68 -28.81 -3.21
N ARG A 229 11.97 -27.83 -2.63
CA ARG A 229 10.71 -27.32 -3.17
C ARG A 229 10.91 -26.72 -4.56
N ILE A 230 10.04 -27.09 -5.49
CA ILE A 230 10.05 -26.56 -6.86
C ILE A 230 9.02 -25.43 -6.94
N ILE A 231 9.48 -24.24 -7.31
CA ILE A 231 8.64 -23.05 -7.42
C ILE A 231 8.10 -22.92 -8.86
N ASN A 232 6.83 -23.23 -9.04
CA ASN A 232 6.11 -22.97 -10.30
C ASN A 232 5.36 -21.66 -10.20
N LEU A 233 5.83 -20.64 -10.93
CA LEU A 233 5.20 -19.31 -10.95
C LEU A 233 3.84 -19.35 -11.63
N ARG A 234 2.91 -18.53 -11.12
CA ARG A 234 1.58 -18.37 -11.70
C ARG A 234 1.62 -17.38 -12.86
N THR A 235 0.95 -17.74 -13.95
CA THR A 235 0.52 -16.79 -14.97
C THR A 235 -0.97 -16.49 -14.83
N LEU A 236 -1.43 -15.37 -15.39
CA LEU A 236 -2.86 -15.04 -15.42
C LEU A 236 -3.68 -16.13 -16.13
N GLY A 237 -3.15 -16.69 -17.23
CA GLY A 237 -3.80 -17.78 -17.96
C GLY A 237 -3.90 -19.08 -17.16
N ALA A 238 -2.87 -19.42 -16.37
CA ALA A 238 -2.94 -20.57 -15.47
C ALA A 238 -4.05 -20.40 -14.41
N ILE A 239 -4.20 -19.20 -13.85
CA ILE A 239 -5.26 -18.90 -12.89
C ILE A 239 -6.64 -18.98 -13.56
N ARG A 240 -6.82 -18.39 -14.74
CA ARG A 240 -8.09 -18.45 -15.51
C ARG A 240 -8.50 -19.89 -15.79
N ARG A 241 -7.58 -20.73 -16.29
CA ARG A 241 -7.87 -22.15 -16.57
C ARG A 241 -8.30 -22.90 -15.32
N ASN A 242 -7.50 -22.81 -14.24
CA ASN A 242 -7.83 -23.49 -12.98
C ASN A 242 -9.16 -23.02 -12.38
N ALA A 243 -9.47 -21.72 -12.45
CA ALA A 243 -10.73 -21.18 -11.96
C ALA A 243 -11.93 -21.68 -12.77
N LEU A 244 -11.84 -21.73 -14.10
CA LEU A 244 -12.91 -22.25 -14.96
C LEU A 244 -13.15 -23.74 -14.70
N GLU A 245 -12.09 -24.53 -14.55
CA GLU A 245 -12.19 -25.95 -14.18
C GLU A 245 -12.81 -26.15 -12.80
N TYR A 246 -12.40 -25.35 -11.81
CA TYR A 246 -13.00 -25.36 -10.46
C TYR A 246 -14.50 -25.03 -10.51
N GLN A 247 -14.87 -23.96 -11.22
CA GLN A 247 -16.27 -23.53 -11.32
C GLN A 247 -17.14 -24.59 -11.99
N ALA A 248 -16.65 -25.21 -13.07
CA ALA A 248 -17.34 -26.33 -13.72
C ALA A 248 -17.51 -27.53 -12.76
N ALA A 249 -16.45 -27.88 -12.02
CA ALA A 249 -16.50 -28.95 -11.03
C ALA A 249 -17.42 -28.63 -9.84
N ALA A 250 -17.45 -27.37 -9.39
CA ALA A 250 -18.27 -26.89 -8.28
C ALA A 250 -19.76 -26.96 -8.64
N VAL A 251 -20.14 -26.61 -9.88
CA VAL A 251 -21.52 -26.76 -10.38
C VAL A 251 -21.94 -28.23 -10.45
N ALA A 252 -21.01 -29.13 -10.83
CA ALA A 252 -21.28 -30.57 -10.88
C ALA A 252 -21.28 -31.24 -9.48
N HIS A 253 -20.79 -30.54 -8.44
CA HIS A 253 -20.61 -31.12 -7.12
C HIS A 253 -21.95 -31.27 -6.37
N LYS A 254 -22.28 -32.51 -6.00
CA LYS A 254 -23.51 -32.85 -5.25
C LYS A 254 -23.28 -33.06 -3.74
N GLY A 255 -22.09 -32.72 -3.23
CA GLY A 255 -21.76 -32.88 -1.82
C GLY A 255 -22.49 -31.89 -0.91
N LYS A 256 -22.58 -32.23 0.38
CA LYS A 256 -23.20 -31.36 1.41
C LYS A 256 -22.36 -30.12 1.75
N ARG A 257 -21.06 -30.14 1.46
CA ARG A 257 -20.13 -29.03 1.67
C ARG A 257 -19.75 -28.47 0.31
N ALA A 258 -19.37 -27.19 0.28
CA ALA A 258 -18.78 -26.59 -0.91
C ALA A 258 -17.55 -27.40 -1.35
N LEU A 259 -17.37 -27.53 -2.66
CA LEU A 259 -16.20 -28.18 -3.24
C LEU A 259 -14.95 -27.38 -2.84
N SER A 260 -13.88 -28.07 -2.46
CA SER A 260 -12.60 -27.42 -2.19
C SER A 260 -11.89 -27.02 -3.49
N SER A 261 -11.37 -25.80 -3.56
CA SER A 261 -10.54 -25.30 -4.66
C SER A 261 -9.10 -25.82 -4.64
N ALA A 262 -8.71 -26.63 -3.65
CA ALA A 262 -7.34 -27.10 -3.45
C ALA A 262 -6.76 -27.85 -4.67
N ALA A 263 -7.55 -28.71 -5.32
CA ALA A 263 -7.13 -29.45 -6.51
C ALA A 263 -6.89 -28.53 -7.73
N PHE A 264 -7.46 -27.33 -7.70
CA PHE A 264 -7.38 -26.31 -8.75
C PHE A 264 -6.45 -25.17 -8.32
N LYS A 265 -5.40 -25.50 -7.56
CA LYS A 265 -4.39 -24.54 -7.08
C LYS A 265 -5.00 -23.37 -6.30
N SER A 266 -6.12 -23.61 -5.63
CA SER A 266 -6.90 -22.60 -4.91
C SER A 266 -7.39 -21.44 -5.77
N CYS A 267 -7.54 -21.64 -7.09
CA CYS A 267 -8.18 -20.67 -7.99
C CYS A 267 -9.70 -20.85 -7.93
N GLU A 268 -10.41 -19.80 -7.51
CA GLU A 268 -11.87 -19.81 -7.30
C GLU A 268 -12.61 -18.95 -8.33
N HIS A 269 -11.96 -17.87 -8.76
CA HIS A 269 -12.45 -16.91 -9.74
C HIS A 269 -11.35 -16.58 -10.76
N THR A 270 -11.73 -16.05 -11.91
CA THR A 270 -10.77 -15.50 -12.86
C THR A 270 -10.13 -14.22 -12.30
N PRO A 271 -8.90 -13.85 -12.68
CA PRO A 271 -8.31 -12.57 -12.27
C PRO A 271 -9.15 -11.37 -12.73
N LEU A 272 -9.12 -10.29 -11.96
CA LEU A 272 -9.83 -9.03 -12.28
C LEU A 272 -9.15 -8.21 -13.39
N THR A 273 -7.97 -8.64 -13.85
CA THR A 273 -7.27 -8.13 -15.04
C THR A 273 -7.78 -8.80 -16.31
N LYS A 274 -9.03 -8.52 -16.71
CA LYS A 274 -9.69 -9.25 -17.80
C LYS A 274 -9.00 -9.03 -19.16
N SER A 275 -8.38 -7.88 -19.36
CA SER A 275 -7.72 -7.49 -20.62
C SER A 275 -6.31 -8.07 -20.81
N LEU A 276 -5.62 -8.43 -19.72
CA LEU A 276 -4.20 -8.78 -19.78
C LEU A 276 -3.98 -10.17 -20.40
N PRO A 277 -2.90 -10.39 -21.17
CA PRO A 277 -2.58 -11.68 -21.78
C PRO A 277 -2.40 -12.84 -20.79
N ASP A 278 -2.57 -14.08 -21.27
CA ASP A 278 -2.48 -15.30 -20.47
C ASP A 278 -1.07 -15.66 -20.00
N ASP A 279 -0.04 -15.21 -20.73
CA ASP A 279 1.38 -15.47 -20.48
C ASP A 279 2.01 -14.50 -19.47
N VAL A 280 1.31 -13.42 -19.11
CA VAL A 280 1.74 -12.47 -18.07
C VAL A 280 1.92 -13.22 -16.75
N LEU A 281 3.12 -13.11 -16.16
CA LEU A 281 3.37 -13.62 -14.83
C LEU A 281 2.69 -12.73 -13.81
N VAL A 282 2.13 -13.32 -12.76
CA VAL A 282 1.57 -12.54 -11.65
C VAL A 282 2.62 -11.58 -11.07
N MET A 283 3.88 -12.02 -11.03
CA MET A 283 5.01 -11.25 -10.51
C MET A 283 5.32 -9.98 -11.32
N ASP A 284 4.87 -9.89 -12.58
CA ASP A 284 5.09 -8.71 -13.43
C ASP A 284 4.16 -7.55 -13.02
N ILE A 285 2.97 -7.87 -12.51
CA ILE A 285 1.96 -6.88 -12.13
C ILE A 285 1.81 -6.71 -10.61
N LEU A 286 2.23 -7.69 -9.82
CA LEU A 286 2.07 -7.73 -8.37
C LEU A 286 3.42 -7.86 -7.66
N PRO A 287 4.00 -6.74 -7.19
CA PRO A 287 5.24 -6.73 -6.43
C PRO A 287 5.13 -7.44 -5.09
N VAL A 288 6.29 -7.85 -4.54
CA VAL A 288 6.35 -8.35 -3.16
C VAL A 288 6.11 -7.21 -2.17
N MET A 289 5.18 -7.44 -1.25
CA MET A 289 4.58 -6.45 -0.35
C MET A 289 5.43 -6.26 0.90
N GLU A 290 6.41 -5.37 0.81
CA GLU A 290 7.45 -5.22 1.83
C GLU A 290 6.92 -4.88 3.21
N LEU A 291 5.89 -4.01 3.30
CA LEU A 291 5.31 -3.64 4.58
C LEU A 291 4.60 -4.84 5.22
N HIS A 292 3.68 -5.49 4.50
CA HIS A 292 2.90 -6.61 5.08
C HIS A 292 3.74 -7.84 5.41
N VAL A 293 4.82 -8.07 4.64
CA VAL A 293 5.84 -9.07 4.95
C VAL A 293 6.57 -8.70 6.24
N MET A 294 7.06 -7.45 6.36
CA MET A 294 7.73 -6.97 7.58
C MET A 294 6.83 -7.10 8.81
N LEU A 295 5.59 -6.62 8.73
CA LEU A 295 4.62 -6.69 9.82
C LEU A 295 4.41 -8.13 10.29
N GLY A 296 4.14 -9.05 9.36
CA GLY A 296 3.81 -10.42 9.73
C GLY A 296 5.00 -11.22 10.27
N ILE A 297 6.19 -11.07 9.68
CA ILE A 297 7.38 -11.79 10.15
C ILE A 297 7.82 -11.25 11.51
N THR A 298 7.88 -9.93 11.69
CA THR A 298 8.31 -9.32 12.96
C THR A 298 7.35 -9.68 14.09
N ASN A 299 6.04 -9.56 13.88
CA ASN A 299 5.05 -9.94 14.90
C ASN A 299 5.09 -11.44 15.19
N ARG A 300 5.30 -12.30 14.17
CA ARG A 300 5.45 -13.75 14.38
C ARG A 300 6.65 -14.07 15.25
N LEU A 301 7.82 -13.51 14.93
CA LEU A 301 9.06 -13.74 15.69
C LEU A 301 8.94 -13.19 17.11
N TYR A 302 8.35 -12.00 17.30
CA TYR A 302 8.05 -11.51 18.64
C TYR A 302 7.14 -12.47 19.42
N ASN A 303 6.07 -12.98 18.79
CA ASN A 303 5.18 -13.94 19.45
C ASN A 303 5.89 -15.26 19.78
N GLN A 304 6.95 -15.63 19.05
CA GLN A 304 7.78 -16.79 19.42
C GLN A 304 8.62 -16.52 20.67
N VAL A 305 9.17 -15.31 20.81
CA VAL A 305 9.85 -14.88 22.05
C VAL A 305 8.88 -14.99 23.24
N ASP A 306 7.67 -14.42 23.10
CA ASP A 306 6.64 -14.42 24.15
C ASP A 306 6.17 -15.84 24.53
N GLN A 307 5.99 -16.72 23.54
CA GLN A 307 5.61 -18.13 23.77
C GLN A 307 6.70 -18.93 24.49
N PHE A 308 7.95 -18.76 24.07
CA PHE A 308 9.10 -19.44 24.69
C PHE A 308 9.23 -19.05 26.17
N GLU A 309 9.05 -17.77 26.49
CA GLU A 309 9.20 -17.23 27.83
C GLU A 309 8.03 -17.52 28.76
N SER A 310 6.81 -17.51 28.23
CA SER A 310 5.61 -17.89 28.97
C SER A 310 5.73 -19.31 29.55
N SER A 311 6.41 -20.22 28.84
CA SER A 311 6.68 -21.57 29.32
C SER A 311 7.65 -21.61 30.52
N ARG A 312 8.39 -20.52 30.77
CA ARG A 312 9.43 -20.38 31.80
C ARG A 312 9.06 -19.39 32.90
N GLY A 313 7.89 -18.75 32.81
CA GLY A 313 7.39 -17.79 33.80
C GLY A 313 8.05 -16.40 33.74
N THR A 314 8.67 -16.04 32.61
CA THR A 314 9.31 -14.72 32.40
C THR A 314 8.47 -13.84 31.47
N SER A 315 8.77 -12.53 31.43
CA SER A 315 8.06 -11.53 30.62
C SER A 315 8.98 -10.69 29.72
N ILE A 316 10.05 -11.29 29.20
CA ILE A 316 11.13 -10.58 28.51
C ILE A 316 10.68 -9.96 27.18
N ALA A 317 9.78 -10.59 26.42
CA ALA A 317 9.18 -10.01 25.22
C ALA A 317 8.50 -8.67 25.55
N LYS A 318 7.70 -8.68 26.64
CA LYS A 318 7.01 -7.49 27.13
C LYS A 318 8.01 -6.46 27.63
N GLU A 319 8.99 -6.84 28.44
CA GLU A 319 10.04 -5.95 28.95
C GLU A 319 10.84 -5.29 27.83
N TRP A 320 11.20 -6.06 26.80
CA TRP A 320 11.84 -5.56 25.59
C TRP A 320 10.99 -4.49 24.90
N SER A 321 9.70 -4.76 24.70
CA SER A 321 8.80 -3.76 24.12
C SER A 321 8.64 -2.51 25.02
N ASP A 322 8.56 -2.69 26.34
CA ASP A 322 8.40 -1.61 27.30
C ASP A 322 9.64 -0.70 27.36
N GLN A 323 10.86 -1.28 27.34
CA GLN A 323 12.11 -0.51 27.29
C GLN A 323 12.19 0.38 26.04
N LEU A 324 11.56 -0.05 24.95
CA LEU A 324 11.45 0.72 23.72
C LEU A 324 10.22 1.65 23.70
N SER A 325 9.46 1.74 24.79
CA SER A 325 8.19 2.49 24.88
C SER A 325 7.18 2.08 23.81
N LEU A 326 7.16 0.80 23.48
CA LEU A 326 6.26 0.21 22.49
C LEU A 326 5.08 -0.44 23.20
N ARG A 327 3.88 -0.24 22.66
CA ARG A 327 2.66 -0.89 23.13
C ARG A 327 1.90 -1.42 21.95
N ARG A 328 1.44 -2.67 22.06
CA ARG A 328 0.48 -3.25 21.12
C ARG A 328 -0.86 -2.55 21.32
N PRO A 329 -1.46 -1.99 20.27
CA PRO A 329 -2.79 -1.40 20.36
C PRO A 329 -3.82 -2.48 20.72
N HIS A 330 -4.86 -2.11 21.47
CA HIS A 330 -6.03 -2.98 21.68
C HIS A 330 -6.82 -3.19 20.37
N MET A 331 -6.72 -2.25 19.44
CA MET A 331 -7.31 -2.31 18.11
C MET A 331 -6.36 -3.05 17.14
N HIS A 332 -6.89 -3.60 16.04
CA HIS A 332 -6.09 -4.29 15.01
C HIS A 332 -5.38 -5.58 15.46
N GLY A 333 -6.04 -6.41 16.28
CA GLY A 333 -5.56 -7.77 16.58
C GLY A 333 -4.37 -7.85 17.54
N GLY A 334 -3.95 -6.73 18.15
CA GLY A 334 -2.87 -6.73 19.13
C GLY A 334 -1.48 -6.89 18.52
N GLU A 335 -1.27 -6.40 17.30
CA GLU A 335 0.02 -6.46 16.59
C GLU A 335 0.73 -5.09 16.59
N PHE A 336 2.06 -5.10 16.49
CA PHE A 336 2.85 -3.89 16.28
C PHE A 336 2.65 -3.35 14.87
N ASN A 337 2.54 -2.03 14.72
CA ASN A 337 2.49 -1.37 13.42
C ASN A 337 3.89 -1.26 12.77
N GLY A 338 3.97 -0.68 11.57
CA GLY A 338 5.20 -0.63 10.78
C GLY A 338 6.38 0.04 11.49
N GLN A 339 6.16 1.23 12.07
CA GLN A 339 7.21 1.95 12.79
C GLN A 339 7.67 1.21 14.05
N GLN A 340 6.73 0.58 14.75
CA GLN A 340 7.03 -0.21 15.95
C GLN A 340 7.83 -1.48 15.58
N CYS A 341 7.49 -2.15 14.47
CA CYS A 341 8.25 -3.30 13.96
C CYS A 341 9.68 -2.90 13.59
N VAL A 342 9.87 -1.78 12.88
CA VAL A 342 11.22 -1.25 12.57
C VAL A 342 12.00 -1.00 13.85
N LYS A 343 11.38 -0.37 14.85
CA LYS A 343 12.05 -0.09 16.14
C LYS A 343 12.47 -1.37 16.87
N LEU A 344 11.64 -2.42 16.85
CA LEU A 344 12.01 -3.73 17.39
C LEU A 344 13.21 -4.31 16.65
N LEU A 345 13.14 -4.40 15.32
CA LEU A 345 14.20 -4.97 14.49
C LEU A 345 15.54 -4.22 14.64
N GLU A 346 15.51 -2.91 14.82
CA GLU A 346 16.70 -2.08 15.02
C GLU A 346 17.30 -2.16 16.43
N ASN A 347 16.58 -2.74 17.40
CA ASN A 347 17.00 -2.80 18.81
C ASN A 347 16.96 -4.24 19.35
N THR A 348 17.39 -5.22 18.54
CA THR A 348 17.49 -6.64 18.96
C THR A 348 18.60 -6.87 20.00
N SER A 349 19.60 -6.00 20.10
CA SER A 349 20.62 -6.05 21.16
C SER A 349 20.03 -5.89 22.57
N CYS A 350 18.94 -5.12 22.69
CA CYS A 350 18.21 -5.00 23.96
C CYS A 350 17.58 -6.34 24.36
N LEU A 351 17.00 -7.07 23.40
CA LEU A 351 16.47 -8.40 23.65
C LEU A 351 17.58 -9.39 24.03
N GLU A 352 18.71 -9.35 23.33
CA GLU A 352 19.87 -10.21 23.60
C GLU A 352 20.42 -10.04 25.02
N GLN A 353 20.51 -8.78 25.49
CA GLN A 353 20.89 -8.48 26.87
C GLN A 353 19.88 -9.08 27.87
N LEU A 354 18.58 -8.85 27.67
CA LEU A 354 17.53 -9.38 28.54
C LEU A 354 17.54 -10.91 28.59
N MET A 355 17.75 -11.58 27.45
CA MET A 355 17.85 -13.04 27.40
C MET A 355 19.08 -13.56 28.14
N THR A 356 20.22 -12.87 28.03
CA THR A 356 21.46 -13.23 28.74
C THR A 356 21.29 -13.09 30.25
N GLU A 357 20.74 -11.96 30.72
CA GLU A 357 20.50 -11.68 32.14
C GLU A 357 19.56 -12.70 32.79
N ASN A 358 18.61 -13.25 32.02
CA ASN A 358 17.63 -14.23 32.49
C ASN A 358 18.02 -15.69 32.20
N ASN A 359 19.24 -15.96 31.71
CA ASN A 359 19.73 -17.31 31.36
C ASN A 359 18.78 -18.09 30.43
N LEU A 360 18.22 -17.38 29.45
CA LEU A 360 17.44 -18.00 28.38
C LEU A 360 18.39 -18.66 27.39
N GLY A 361 18.49 -19.99 27.44
CA GLY A 361 19.41 -20.81 26.64
C GLY A 361 19.28 -20.70 25.10
N GLU A 362 19.79 -21.71 24.39
CA GLU A 362 19.99 -21.66 22.95
C GLU A 362 18.74 -21.33 22.11
N GLU A 363 17.55 -21.76 22.54
CA GLU A 363 16.30 -21.54 21.78
C GLU A 363 15.96 -20.05 21.61
N GLY A 364 16.12 -19.25 22.66
CA GLY A 364 15.91 -17.79 22.60
C GLY A 364 16.90 -17.10 21.65
N HIS A 365 18.16 -17.56 21.67
CA HIS A 365 19.21 -17.06 20.79
C HIS A 365 18.92 -17.35 19.31
N ARG A 366 18.29 -18.49 18.98
CA ARG A 366 17.86 -18.77 17.59
C ARG A 366 16.83 -17.76 17.09
N VAL A 367 15.88 -17.37 17.93
CA VAL A 367 14.86 -16.37 17.56
C VAL A 367 15.48 -14.98 17.40
N ILE A 368 16.42 -14.59 18.29
CA ILE A 368 17.18 -13.33 18.15
C ILE A 368 17.95 -13.31 16.83
N PHE A 369 18.67 -14.38 16.51
CA PHE A 369 19.46 -14.46 15.29
C PHE A 369 18.59 -14.35 14.03
N ALA A 370 17.38 -14.93 14.06
CA ALA A 370 16.42 -14.77 12.98
C ALA A 370 15.85 -13.34 12.87
N LEU A 371 15.59 -12.65 14.00
CA LEU A 371 15.21 -11.24 13.99
C LEU A 371 16.32 -10.35 13.40
N GLN A 372 17.57 -10.61 13.76
CA GLN A 372 18.75 -9.90 13.24
C GLN A 372 18.92 -10.14 11.74
N SER A 373 18.88 -11.40 11.31
CA SER A 373 19.00 -11.79 9.89
C SER A 373 17.85 -11.21 9.06
N PHE A 374 16.62 -11.20 9.59
CA PHE A 374 15.49 -10.57 8.92
C PHE A 374 15.64 -9.05 8.80
N ASN A 375 16.18 -8.38 9.83
CA ASN A 375 16.44 -6.94 9.76
C ASN A 375 17.49 -6.62 8.68
N ASP A 376 18.46 -7.51 8.45
CA ASP A 376 19.43 -7.37 7.36
C ASP A 376 18.75 -7.44 5.98
N VAL A 377 17.87 -8.44 5.77
CA VAL A 377 17.01 -8.51 4.58
C VAL A 377 16.21 -7.23 4.39
N ARG A 378 15.55 -6.73 5.45
CA ARG A 378 14.78 -5.48 5.38
C ARG A 378 15.66 -4.31 4.93
N LYS A 379 16.83 -4.11 5.54
CA LYS A 379 17.72 -3.00 5.21
C LYS A 379 18.23 -3.06 3.77
N LYS A 380 18.46 -4.28 3.26
CA LYS A 380 19.04 -4.51 1.94
C LYS A 380 18.02 -4.58 0.79
N CYS A 381 16.79 -5.01 1.08
CA CYS A 381 15.76 -5.25 0.07
C CYS A 381 14.56 -4.32 0.16
N PHE A 382 14.13 -3.91 1.37
CA PHE A 382 12.80 -3.30 1.56
C PHE A 382 12.83 -1.78 1.41
N GLY A 383 14.02 -1.17 1.43
CA GLY A 383 14.20 0.24 1.09
C GLY A 383 14.00 0.54 -0.40
N LYS A 384 14.21 1.81 -0.78
CA LYS A 384 14.19 2.24 -2.20
C LYS A 384 15.41 1.78 -2.98
N VAL A 385 16.52 1.54 -2.29
CA VAL A 385 17.82 1.18 -2.86
C VAL A 385 18.08 -0.30 -2.59
N LEU A 386 18.52 -1.04 -3.60
CA LEU A 386 18.85 -2.45 -3.50
C LEU A 386 20.35 -2.62 -3.21
N HIS A 387 20.68 -3.38 -2.18
CA HIS A 387 22.07 -3.72 -1.89
C HIS A 387 22.53 -4.92 -2.72
N ALA A 388 23.82 -4.97 -3.07
CA ALA A 388 24.36 -6.02 -3.95
C ALA A 388 24.36 -7.42 -3.32
N ASP A 389 24.54 -7.50 -2.00
CA ASP A 389 24.66 -8.72 -1.20
C ASP A 389 23.33 -9.17 -0.55
N TYR A 390 22.21 -8.81 -1.18
CA TYR A 390 20.89 -9.06 -0.64
C TYR A 390 20.48 -10.54 -0.66
N LYS A 391 20.99 -11.32 -1.61
CA LYS A 391 20.67 -12.75 -1.76
C LYS A 391 21.26 -13.58 -0.62
N GLU A 392 22.46 -13.21 -0.19
CA GLU A 392 23.15 -13.79 0.96
C GLU A 392 22.35 -13.55 2.24
N SER A 393 21.79 -12.35 2.40
CA SER A 393 20.91 -12.02 3.54
C SER A 393 19.60 -12.81 3.53
N ILE A 394 18.99 -13.02 2.37
CA ILE A 394 17.79 -13.86 2.24
C ILE A 394 18.11 -15.30 2.65
N SER A 395 19.23 -15.84 2.15
CA SER A 395 19.68 -17.20 2.45
C SER A 395 20.01 -17.37 3.95
N ALA A 396 20.71 -16.40 4.55
CA ALA A 396 21.01 -16.39 5.97
C ALA A 396 19.74 -16.33 6.82
N PHE A 397 18.77 -15.51 6.42
CA PHE A 397 17.49 -15.43 7.10
C PHE A 397 16.69 -16.75 6.98
N GLU A 398 16.61 -17.36 5.80
CA GLU A 398 15.96 -18.68 5.63
C GLU A 398 16.55 -19.72 6.58
N GLN A 399 17.88 -19.86 6.59
CA GLN A 399 18.57 -20.81 7.46
C GLN A 399 18.31 -20.50 8.94
N SER A 400 18.37 -19.24 9.34
CA SER A 400 18.10 -18.82 10.73
C SER A 400 16.67 -19.14 11.15
N TYR A 401 15.68 -18.98 10.25
CA TYR A 401 14.27 -19.26 10.53
C TYR A 401 14.02 -20.77 10.64
N ILE A 402 14.58 -21.57 9.74
CA ILE A 402 14.51 -23.04 9.79
C ILE A 402 15.09 -23.56 11.11
N ASN A 403 16.17 -22.97 11.60
CA ASN A 403 16.81 -23.36 12.86
C ASN A 403 15.92 -23.13 14.11
N ILE A 404 14.90 -22.24 14.02
CA ILE A 404 13.89 -22.08 15.09
C ILE A 404 12.98 -23.32 15.15
N GLY A 405 12.75 -24.00 14.02
CA GLY A 405 11.90 -25.20 13.96
C GLY A 405 10.39 -24.91 13.94
N ILE A 406 9.99 -23.72 13.47
CA ILE A 406 8.57 -23.32 13.37
C ILE A 406 8.06 -23.38 11.92
N PRO A 407 6.74 -23.55 11.70
CA PRO A 407 6.20 -23.62 10.34
C PRO A 407 6.47 -22.35 9.52
N ILE A 408 6.91 -22.54 8.27
CA ILE A 408 7.11 -21.45 7.31
C ILE A 408 5.75 -20.87 6.90
N THR A 409 5.57 -19.57 7.13
CA THR A 409 4.35 -18.84 6.76
C THR A 409 4.42 -18.37 5.30
N SER A 410 3.28 -17.99 4.70
CA SER A 410 3.25 -17.42 3.34
C SER A 410 4.13 -16.18 3.20
N LYS A 411 4.28 -15.38 4.28
CA LYS A 411 5.14 -14.20 4.29
C LYS A 411 6.63 -14.56 4.32
N CYS A 412 6.99 -15.63 5.03
CA CYS A 412 8.36 -16.15 5.03
C CYS A 412 8.70 -16.78 3.67
N HIS A 413 7.80 -17.58 3.12
CA HIS A 413 7.91 -18.12 1.76
C HIS A 413 8.09 -17.01 0.71
N ALA A 414 7.34 -15.90 0.82
CA ALA A 414 7.54 -14.74 -0.06
C ALA A 414 8.97 -14.17 0.02
N VAL A 415 9.56 -14.12 1.21
CA VAL A 415 10.96 -13.67 1.37
C VAL A 415 11.95 -14.66 0.79
N PHE A 416 11.81 -15.95 1.12
CA PHE A 416 12.76 -16.98 0.74
C PHE A 416 12.78 -17.22 -0.76
N ASP A 417 11.59 -17.27 -1.38
CA ASP A 417 11.46 -17.71 -2.76
C ASP A 417 11.20 -16.55 -3.73
N HIS A 418 10.50 -15.50 -3.32
CA HIS A 418 9.95 -14.51 -4.27
C HIS A 418 10.61 -13.14 -4.25
N VAL A 419 11.24 -12.71 -3.15
CA VAL A 419 11.96 -11.40 -3.12
C VAL A 419 13.12 -11.42 -4.10
N GLY A 420 13.92 -12.49 -4.10
CA GLY A 420 15.02 -12.69 -5.05
C GLY A 420 14.52 -12.70 -6.50
N GLN A 421 13.56 -13.58 -6.79
CA GLN A 421 12.96 -13.74 -8.12
C GLN A 421 12.38 -12.43 -8.65
N PHE A 422 11.63 -11.69 -7.84
CA PHE A 422 11.01 -10.43 -8.25
C PHE A 422 12.08 -9.39 -8.60
N LEU A 423 13.05 -9.16 -7.72
CA LEU A 423 14.09 -8.15 -7.94
C LEU A 423 14.96 -8.47 -9.17
N GLU A 424 15.22 -9.75 -9.42
CA GLU A 424 15.93 -10.20 -10.63
C GLU A 424 15.10 -9.98 -11.89
N THR A 425 13.82 -10.36 -11.88
CA THR A 425 12.90 -10.14 -13.00
C THR A 425 12.80 -8.65 -13.35
N GLN A 426 12.64 -7.79 -12.33
CA GLN A 426 12.58 -6.33 -12.54
C GLN A 426 13.90 -5.77 -13.06
N LYS A 427 15.04 -6.32 -12.62
CA LYS A 427 16.35 -5.97 -13.17
C LYS A 427 16.46 -6.35 -14.64
N GLU A 428 16.04 -7.55 -15.03
CA GLU A 428 16.08 -8.00 -16.43
C GLU A 428 15.21 -7.12 -17.33
N LEU A 429 13.98 -6.80 -16.92
CA LEU A 429 13.09 -5.89 -17.63
C LEU A 429 13.72 -4.49 -17.77
N TYR A 430 14.31 -4.00 -16.70
CA TYR A 430 15.00 -2.71 -16.70
C TYR A 430 16.20 -2.71 -17.66
N ASP A 431 17.07 -3.72 -17.59
CA ASP A 431 18.27 -3.84 -18.44
C ASP A 431 17.88 -3.96 -19.92
N GLN A 432 16.79 -4.67 -20.24
CA GLN A 432 16.23 -4.72 -21.60
C GLN A 432 15.81 -3.33 -22.10
N ASN A 433 15.14 -2.54 -21.26
CA ASN A 433 14.74 -1.17 -21.61
C ASN A 433 15.97 -0.25 -21.76
N GLN A 434 16.94 -0.34 -20.84
CA GLN A 434 18.20 0.43 -20.89
C GLN A 434 19.04 0.09 -22.12
N SER A 435 18.99 -1.15 -22.63
CA SER A 435 19.72 -1.57 -23.82
C SER A 435 19.33 -0.78 -25.08
N ARG A 436 18.10 -0.22 -25.10
CA ARG A 436 17.56 0.61 -26.19
C ARG A 436 18.08 2.04 -26.16
N LEU A 437 18.68 2.47 -25.05
CA LEU A 437 19.22 3.81 -24.87
C LEU A 437 20.71 3.90 -25.28
N PRO A 438 21.20 5.08 -25.68
CA PRO A 438 22.62 5.35 -25.87
C PRO A 438 23.43 5.02 -24.61
N ALA A 439 24.65 4.49 -24.76
CA ALA A 439 25.47 4.07 -23.63
C ALA A 439 25.72 5.18 -22.59
N THR A 440 25.71 6.45 -23.01
CA THR A 440 25.87 7.64 -22.16
C THR A 440 24.68 7.93 -21.25
N GLU A 441 23.51 7.37 -21.55
CA GLU A 441 22.25 7.59 -20.82
C GLU A 441 21.83 6.37 -20.00
N ARG A 442 22.57 5.26 -20.13
CA ARG A 442 22.26 4.01 -19.41
C ARG A 442 22.51 4.16 -17.92
N GLN A 443 21.55 3.69 -17.15
CA GLN A 443 21.62 3.61 -15.70
C GLN A 443 21.63 2.15 -15.24
N SER A 444 22.18 1.91 -14.06
CA SER A 444 22.16 0.58 -13.44
C SER A 444 20.89 0.40 -12.61
N PHE A 445 20.29 -0.79 -12.68
CA PHE A 445 19.19 -1.13 -11.79
C PHE A 445 19.63 -1.04 -10.32
N ASN A 446 18.89 -0.26 -9.54
CA ASN A 446 19.17 -0.06 -8.12
C ASN A 446 17.88 0.20 -7.31
N ARG A 447 16.82 -0.57 -7.59
CA ARG A 447 15.51 -0.40 -6.94
C ARG A 447 15.24 -1.55 -5.98
N GLY A 448 15.06 -1.23 -4.70
CA GLY A 448 14.52 -2.15 -3.70
C GLY A 448 12.98 -2.14 -3.69
N LEU A 449 12.37 -3.03 -2.91
CA LEU A 449 10.91 -3.20 -2.84
C LEU A 449 10.17 -1.93 -2.42
N GLY A 450 10.83 -1.04 -1.68
CA GLY A 450 10.27 0.25 -1.25
C GLY A 450 9.83 1.15 -2.42
N PHE A 451 10.37 0.95 -3.62
CA PHE A 451 9.89 1.63 -4.84
C PHE A 451 8.44 1.22 -5.18
N TRP A 452 8.09 -0.04 -4.98
CA TRP A 452 6.77 -0.60 -5.26
C TRP A 452 5.83 -0.64 -4.05
N SER A 453 6.28 -0.16 -2.90
CA SER A 453 5.58 -0.21 -1.60
C SER A 453 4.08 0.17 -1.64
N GLU A 454 3.28 -0.59 -0.90
CA GLU A 454 1.84 -0.41 -0.66
C GLU A 454 1.51 0.64 0.43
N GLN A 455 2.51 1.24 1.07
CA GLN A 455 2.34 2.14 2.22
C GLN A 455 1.46 3.37 1.98
N ALA A 456 1.44 3.89 0.74
CA ALA A 456 0.69 5.10 0.41
C ALA A 456 -0.83 4.88 0.54
N SER A 457 -1.33 3.72 0.09
CA SER A 457 -2.73 3.35 0.18
C SER A 457 -3.18 3.12 1.63
N GLU A 458 -2.32 2.69 2.55
CA GLU A 458 -2.71 2.61 3.96
C GLU A 458 -2.87 4.00 4.59
N SER A 459 -1.97 4.91 4.23
CA SER A 459 -1.95 6.28 4.78
C SER A 459 -3.14 7.12 4.33
N VAL A 460 -3.75 6.79 3.18
CA VAL A 460 -4.88 7.54 2.60
C VAL A 460 -6.08 7.61 3.55
N HIS A 461 -6.26 6.62 4.42
CA HIS A 461 -7.41 6.60 5.32
C HIS A 461 -7.32 7.70 6.36
N SER A 462 -6.16 7.89 6.97
CA SER A 462 -5.93 8.99 7.91
C SER A 462 -6.02 10.34 7.19
N ASP A 463 -5.39 10.45 6.03
CA ASP A 463 -5.34 11.67 5.22
C ASP A 463 -6.74 12.13 4.78
N PHE A 464 -7.51 11.24 4.16
CA PHE A 464 -8.87 11.53 3.72
C PHE A 464 -9.82 11.80 4.90
N SER A 465 -9.67 11.07 6.01
CA SER A 465 -10.55 11.25 7.18
C SER A 465 -10.44 12.66 7.76
N GLN A 466 -9.24 13.27 7.73
CA GLN A 466 -9.07 14.63 8.18
C GLN A 466 -9.95 15.60 7.38
N LEU A 467 -9.98 15.49 6.06
CA LEU A 467 -10.84 16.32 5.22
C LEU A 467 -12.32 15.94 5.38
N TRP A 468 -12.65 14.66 5.37
CA TRP A 468 -14.03 14.16 5.49
C TRP A 468 -14.70 14.63 6.78
N GLU A 469 -14.02 14.47 7.91
CA GLU A 469 -14.56 14.78 9.24
C GLU A 469 -14.39 16.27 9.57
N SER A 470 -13.16 16.79 9.54
CA SER A 470 -12.88 18.17 9.98
C SER A 470 -13.24 19.22 8.94
N GLY A 471 -13.32 18.84 7.66
CA GLY A 471 -13.77 19.71 6.57
C GLY A 471 -15.28 19.88 6.48
N GLY A 472 -16.07 19.20 7.31
CA GLY A 472 -17.54 19.35 7.35
C GLY A 472 -18.27 18.64 6.21
N TYR A 473 -17.63 17.64 5.59
CA TYR A 473 -18.23 16.82 4.54
C TYR A 473 -19.04 15.64 5.10
N LYS A 474 -18.64 15.09 6.25
CA LYS A 474 -19.29 13.93 6.87
C LYS A 474 -20.81 14.08 6.98
N ARG A 475 -21.52 13.08 6.42
CA ARG A 475 -22.97 12.92 6.49
C ARG A 475 -23.31 11.43 6.57
N ASP A 476 -24.46 11.12 7.16
CA ASP A 476 -25.04 9.78 7.14
C ASP A 476 -25.34 9.36 5.70
N MET A 477 -25.06 8.10 5.35
CA MET A 477 -25.26 7.56 4.00
C MET A 477 -26.71 7.67 3.50
N ARG A 478 -27.69 7.74 4.39
CA ARG A 478 -29.12 7.87 4.06
C ARG A 478 -29.53 9.33 3.82
N HIS A 479 -28.65 10.29 4.07
CA HIS A 479 -28.96 11.70 3.87
C HIS A 479 -29.09 12.02 2.37
N PRO A 480 -30.10 12.77 1.91
CA PRO A 480 -30.29 13.13 0.49
C PRO A 480 -29.17 13.94 -0.17
N GLU A 481 -28.15 14.33 0.60
CA GLU A 481 -27.01 15.13 0.13
C GLU A 481 -25.71 14.35 0.20
N TYR A 482 -25.75 13.10 0.67
CA TYR A 482 -24.57 12.30 0.95
C TYR A 482 -23.70 12.09 -0.30
N ASP A 483 -24.31 11.63 -1.40
CA ASP A 483 -23.61 11.23 -2.60
C ASP A 483 -22.98 12.42 -3.34
N LYS A 484 -23.80 13.28 -3.96
CA LYS A 484 -23.35 14.31 -4.90
C LYS A 484 -22.82 15.56 -4.18
N LYS A 485 -23.47 15.98 -3.09
CA LYS A 485 -23.11 17.25 -2.43
C LYS A 485 -22.00 17.11 -1.40
N LYS A 486 -21.73 15.90 -0.92
CA LYS A 486 -20.81 15.66 0.20
C LYS A 486 -19.67 14.73 -0.16
N LEU A 487 -19.94 13.46 -0.47
CA LEU A 487 -18.89 12.50 -0.78
C LEU A 487 -18.16 12.87 -2.08
N LEU A 488 -18.88 13.07 -3.18
CA LEU A 488 -18.30 13.48 -4.47
C LEU A 488 -17.47 14.76 -4.30
N LYS A 489 -18.05 15.79 -3.69
CA LYS A 489 -17.37 17.07 -3.45
C LYS A 489 -16.10 16.90 -2.60
N CYS A 490 -16.14 16.07 -1.57
CA CYS A 490 -14.98 15.78 -0.73
C CYS A 490 -13.88 15.08 -1.51
N VAL A 491 -14.24 14.08 -2.34
CA VAL A 491 -13.28 13.35 -3.19
C VAL A 491 -12.61 14.29 -4.20
N VAL A 492 -13.40 15.11 -4.92
CA VAL A 492 -12.85 16.06 -5.89
C VAL A 492 -11.95 17.08 -5.18
N THR A 493 -12.38 17.63 -4.05
CA THR A 493 -11.56 18.57 -3.25
C THR A 493 -10.25 17.91 -2.82
N ASN A 494 -10.30 16.66 -2.35
CA ASN A 494 -9.12 15.92 -1.91
C ASN A 494 -8.14 15.71 -3.07
N CYS A 495 -8.64 15.19 -4.20
CA CYS A 495 -7.80 14.83 -5.34
C CYS A 495 -7.23 16.06 -6.05
N SER A 496 -8.01 17.15 -6.16
CA SER A 496 -7.54 18.43 -6.74
C SER A 496 -6.52 19.16 -5.85
N ARG A 497 -6.39 18.74 -4.58
CA ARG A 497 -5.30 19.24 -3.71
C ARG A 497 -4.03 18.42 -3.85
N HIS A 498 -4.14 17.20 -4.40
CA HIS A 498 -3.05 16.27 -4.61
C HIS A 498 -2.54 16.24 -6.07
N THR A 499 -3.15 17.01 -6.97
CA THR A 499 -2.54 17.46 -8.23
C THR A 499 -1.42 18.46 -7.91
#